data_AF-A0A376RQV8-F1
#
_entry.id   AF-A0A376RQV8-F1
#
_cell.length_a   1.000
_cell.length_b   1.000
_cell.length_c   1.000
_cell.angle_alpha   90.00
_cell.angle_beta   90.00
_cell.angle_gamma   90.00
#
_symmetry.space_group_name_H-M   'P 1'
#
loop_
_entity.id
_entity.type
_entity.pdbx_description
1 polymer ?
#
loop_
_entity_poly.entity_id
_entity_poly.type
_entity_poly.pdbx_seq_one_letter_code
_entity_poly.pdbx_strand_id
1 'polypeptide(L)'
;MTATWKVAPCLALGNTAVLKMSELSPLTADRLGELALEAGIPAGVLNVVQGYGATAGDALVRHHDVRAVSFTGGTATGRNIMKNAGLKKYSMELGGKSPVLIFEDADIERALDAALFTIFSINGERCTAGSRIFIQQSIYPEFVKRFAERANRLRVGDPNDRIPRLGRLSASNTGKKSPAISVSALKKAQPCWRAARINRPTCLRT
;
A
#
# COMPACT_ATOMS: atom_id res chain seq x y z
N MET A 1 10.98 1.81 -4.97
CA MET A 1 10.40 2.92 -4.18
C MET A 1 10.44 2.64 -2.67
N THR A 2 9.86 1.55 -2.17
CA THR A 2 9.83 1.26 -0.72
C THR A 2 11.19 1.04 -0.08
N ALA A 3 12.16 0.49 -0.83
CA ALA A 3 13.55 0.33 -0.37
C ALA A 3 14.19 1.66 0.04
N THR A 4 14.08 2.70 -0.81
CA THR A 4 14.73 3.99 -0.58
C THR A 4 14.10 4.76 0.59
N TRP A 5 12.80 4.60 0.83
CA TRP A 5 12.12 5.18 2.02
C TRP A 5 12.71 4.72 3.35
N LYS A 6 13.34 3.53 3.38
CA LYS A 6 13.98 2.98 4.57
C LYS A 6 15.48 3.23 4.56
N VAL A 7 16.15 2.91 3.46
CA VAL A 7 17.62 2.98 3.37
C VAL A 7 18.12 4.42 3.39
N ALA A 8 17.51 5.34 2.67
CA ALA A 8 18.00 6.71 2.58
C ALA A 8 18.07 7.42 3.96
N PRO A 9 17.01 7.49 4.78
CA PRO A 9 17.11 8.10 6.10
C PRO A 9 17.99 7.28 7.07
N CYS A 10 18.06 5.96 6.91
CA CYS A 10 18.94 5.11 7.71
C CYS A 10 20.42 5.51 7.53
N LEU A 11 20.87 5.57 6.26
CA LEU A 11 22.23 5.93 5.90
C LEU A 11 22.54 7.40 6.16
N ALA A 12 21.59 8.32 5.89
CA ALA A 12 21.77 9.74 6.14
C ALA A 12 22.01 10.07 7.63
N LEU A 13 21.50 9.23 8.54
CA LEU A 13 21.72 9.34 9.99
C LEU A 13 22.94 8.54 10.47
N GLY A 14 23.80 8.05 9.57
CA GLY A 14 25.02 7.33 9.89
C GLY A 14 24.82 5.90 10.38
N ASN A 15 23.65 5.29 10.15
CA ASN A 15 23.42 3.88 10.47
C ASN A 15 23.86 2.97 9.33
N THR A 16 24.05 1.70 9.65
CA THR A 16 24.19 0.63 8.66
C THR A 16 22.85 -0.10 8.47
N ALA A 17 22.65 -0.69 7.30
CA ALA A 17 21.40 -1.34 6.94
C ALA A 17 21.63 -2.74 6.35
N VAL A 18 20.74 -3.67 6.71
CA VAL A 18 20.51 -4.92 5.97
C VAL A 18 19.12 -4.83 5.36
N LEU A 19 19.06 -4.72 4.02
CA LEU A 19 17.84 -4.61 3.25
C LEU A 19 17.47 -5.96 2.66
N LYS A 20 16.28 -6.46 3.00
CA LYS A 20 15.64 -7.59 2.34
C LYS A 20 14.37 -7.14 1.66
N MET A 21 14.31 -7.25 0.34
CA MET A 21 13.07 -7.01 -0.44
C MET A 21 12.29 -8.30 -0.66
N SER A 22 11.01 -8.17 -1.06
CA SER A 22 10.19 -9.33 -1.38
C SER A 22 10.83 -10.17 -2.48
N GLU A 23 10.80 -11.48 -2.29
CA GLU A 23 11.18 -12.50 -3.28
C GLU A 23 10.43 -12.37 -4.62
N LEU A 24 9.27 -11.69 -4.64
CA LEU A 24 8.49 -11.43 -5.85
C LEU A 24 9.04 -10.27 -6.68
N SER A 25 9.86 -9.38 -6.10
CA SER A 25 10.38 -8.19 -6.78
C SER A 25 11.80 -7.79 -6.30
N PRO A 26 12.79 -8.71 -6.33
CA PRO A 26 14.10 -8.47 -5.73
C PRO A 26 15.02 -7.56 -6.56
N LEU A 27 14.86 -7.57 -7.89
CA LEU A 27 15.88 -7.11 -8.84
C LEU A 27 16.26 -5.63 -8.67
N THR A 28 15.28 -4.75 -8.41
CA THR A 28 15.58 -3.32 -8.29
C THR A 28 16.30 -2.94 -7.01
N ALA A 29 16.16 -3.72 -5.93
CA ALA A 29 16.94 -3.51 -4.72
C ALA A 29 18.36 -4.06 -4.85
N ASP A 30 18.54 -5.11 -5.64
CA ASP A 30 19.85 -5.63 -6.01
C ASP A 30 20.66 -4.56 -6.74
N ARG A 31 20.08 -3.98 -7.80
CA ARG A 31 20.69 -2.87 -8.54
C ARG A 31 20.93 -1.63 -7.66
N LEU A 32 20.08 -1.37 -6.67
CA LEU A 32 20.32 -0.29 -5.71
C LEU A 32 21.59 -0.54 -4.87
N GLY A 33 21.88 -1.79 -4.49
CA GLY A 33 23.10 -2.16 -3.79
C GLY A 33 24.35 -1.91 -4.63
N GLU A 34 24.33 -2.32 -5.91
CA GLU A 34 25.41 -2.05 -6.86
C GLU A 34 25.67 -0.55 -7.03
N LEU A 35 24.59 0.23 -7.24
CA LEU A 35 24.68 1.68 -7.38
C LEU A 35 25.20 2.36 -6.10
N ALA A 36 24.90 1.83 -4.91
CA ALA A 36 25.44 2.36 -3.66
C ALA A 36 26.96 2.17 -3.58
N LEU A 37 27.48 1.02 -4.03
CA LEU A 37 28.91 0.77 -4.12
C LEU A 37 29.57 1.69 -5.17
N GLU A 38 28.96 1.82 -6.36
CA GLU A 38 29.42 2.75 -7.40
C GLU A 38 29.47 4.20 -6.90
N ALA A 39 28.53 4.60 -6.03
CA ALA A 39 28.48 5.92 -5.41
C ALA A 39 29.48 6.13 -4.25
N GLY A 40 30.27 5.11 -3.89
CA GLY A 40 31.28 5.20 -2.84
C GLY A 40 30.78 4.94 -1.42
N ILE A 41 29.58 4.36 -1.24
CA ILE A 41 29.15 3.88 0.08
C ILE A 41 30.09 2.74 0.51
N PRO A 42 30.72 2.82 1.69
CA PRO A 42 31.67 1.79 2.12
C PRO A 42 31.03 0.40 2.18
N ALA A 43 31.82 -0.62 1.82
CA ALA A 43 31.38 -2.01 1.90
C ALA A 43 30.90 -2.35 3.33
N GLY A 44 29.77 -3.05 3.42
CA GLY A 44 29.14 -3.41 4.70
C GLY A 44 28.22 -2.35 5.31
N VAL A 45 28.19 -1.12 4.79
CA VAL A 45 27.26 -0.07 5.26
C VAL A 45 25.83 -0.34 4.79
N LEU A 46 25.65 -0.71 3.52
CA LEU A 46 24.40 -1.23 2.97
C LEU A 46 24.62 -2.66 2.50
N ASN A 47 23.88 -3.60 3.08
CA ASN A 47 23.89 -5.00 2.69
C ASN A 47 22.51 -5.34 2.12
N VAL A 48 22.46 -5.76 0.85
CA VAL A 48 21.21 -6.24 0.24
C VAL A 48 21.22 -7.77 0.29
N VAL A 49 20.17 -8.36 0.87
CA VAL A 49 20.06 -9.82 1.01
C VAL A 49 18.78 -10.33 0.36
N GLN A 50 18.90 -11.46 -0.32
CA GLN A 50 17.80 -12.14 -1.00
C GLN A 50 17.29 -13.32 -0.16
N GLY A 51 16.07 -13.78 -0.47
CA GLY A 51 15.49 -15.00 0.11
C GLY A 51 14.02 -14.84 0.48
N TYR A 52 13.47 -15.79 1.21
CA TYR A 52 12.04 -15.81 1.61
C TYR A 52 11.80 -15.16 2.97
N GLY A 53 10.57 -14.71 3.21
CA GLY A 53 10.18 -14.12 4.50
C GLY A 53 10.40 -15.08 5.68
N ALA A 54 10.06 -16.36 5.50
CA ALA A 54 10.18 -17.39 6.54
C ALA A 54 11.63 -17.80 6.86
N THR A 55 12.59 -17.51 5.98
CA THR A 55 14.00 -17.86 6.17
C THR A 55 14.84 -16.61 6.40
N ALA A 56 15.24 -15.92 5.33
CA ALA A 56 16.07 -14.71 5.41
C ALA A 56 15.42 -13.59 6.23
N GLY A 57 14.09 -13.44 6.12
CA GLY A 57 13.34 -12.43 6.88
C GLY A 57 13.31 -12.73 8.39
N ASP A 58 12.92 -13.95 8.78
CA ASP A 58 12.86 -14.36 10.19
C ASP A 58 14.24 -14.32 10.86
N ALA A 59 15.28 -14.81 10.16
CA ALA A 59 16.66 -14.74 10.64
C ALA A 59 17.10 -13.29 10.89
N LEU A 60 16.82 -12.38 9.95
CA LEU A 60 17.17 -10.96 10.08
C LEU A 60 16.50 -10.30 11.29
N VAL A 61 15.18 -10.49 11.45
CA VAL A 61 14.46 -9.80 12.54
C VAL A 61 14.77 -10.36 13.92
N ARG A 62 15.19 -11.63 14.03
CA ARG A 62 15.58 -12.29 15.28
C ARG A 62 17.03 -12.05 15.69
N HIS A 63 17.86 -11.55 14.78
CA HIS A 63 19.29 -11.38 15.05
C HIS A 63 19.51 -10.42 16.24
N HIS A 64 20.39 -10.81 17.17
CA HIS A 64 20.61 -10.06 18.41
C HIS A 64 21.16 -8.64 18.12
N ASP A 65 22.08 -8.53 17.16
CA ASP A 65 22.73 -7.26 16.81
C ASP A 65 21.85 -6.28 16.01
N VAL A 66 20.66 -6.72 15.55
CA VAL A 66 19.70 -5.82 14.90
C VAL A 66 18.97 -5.00 15.96
N ARG A 67 19.25 -3.70 16.00
CA ARG A 67 18.71 -2.79 17.04
C ARG A 67 17.33 -2.22 16.69
N ALA A 68 16.97 -2.15 15.41
CA ALA A 68 15.71 -1.63 14.93
C ALA A 68 15.22 -2.40 13.70
N VAL A 69 13.91 -2.57 13.58
CA VAL A 69 13.26 -3.24 12.44
C VAL A 69 12.30 -2.26 11.78
N SER A 70 12.53 -1.98 10.50
CA SER A 70 11.60 -1.20 9.67
C SER A 70 10.97 -2.10 8.62
N PHE A 71 9.68 -2.40 8.76
CA PHE A 71 8.96 -3.35 7.90
C PHE A 71 7.80 -2.67 7.18
N THR A 72 7.57 -3.08 5.94
CA THR A 72 6.41 -2.69 5.15
C THR A 72 5.78 -3.94 4.56
N GLY A 73 4.50 -4.19 4.83
CA GLY A 73 3.82 -5.38 4.35
C GLY A 73 2.49 -5.69 5.05
N GLY A 74 2.10 -6.97 5.03
CA GLY A 74 0.83 -7.40 5.62
C GLY A 74 0.82 -7.37 7.15
N THR A 75 -0.33 -7.03 7.74
CA THR A 75 -0.52 -6.96 9.21
C THR A 75 -0.26 -8.29 9.91
N ALA A 76 -0.54 -9.42 9.26
CA ALA A 76 -0.24 -10.75 9.81
C ALA A 76 1.28 -10.97 9.95
N THR A 77 2.06 -10.63 8.93
CA THR A 77 3.52 -10.69 8.96
C THR A 77 4.10 -9.70 9.97
N GLY A 78 3.59 -8.46 10.03
CA GLY A 78 4.02 -7.48 11.02
C GLY A 78 3.81 -7.96 12.46
N ARG A 79 2.66 -8.60 12.75
CA ARG A 79 2.41 -9.26 14.04
C ARG A 79 3.40 -10.39 14.33
N ASN A 80 3.69 -11.23 13.33
CA ASN A 80 4.66 -12.31 13.49
C ASN A 80 6.07 -11.79 13.77
N ILE A 81 6.49 -10.73 13.06
CA ILE A 81 7.79 -10.06 13.29
C ILE A 81 7.88 -9.57 14.73
N MET A 82 6.89 -8.81 15.22
CA MET A 82 6.92 -8.30 16.60
C MET A 82 6.94 -9.42 17.65
N LYS A 83 6.25 -10.54 17.38
CA LYS A 83 6.26 -11.73 18.25
C LYS A 83 7.65 -12.38 18.30
N ASN A 84 8.30 -12.54 17.16
CA ASN A 84 9.55 -13.32 17.06
C ASN A 84 10.81 -12.48 17.37
N ALA A 85 10.80 -11.18 17.06
CA ALA A 85 11.96 -10.32 17.16
C ALA A 85 12.21 -9.75 18.57
N GLY A 86 11.23 -9.84 19.48
CA GLY A 86 11.37 -9.43 20.87
C GLY A 86 11.39 -7.91 21.08
N LEU A 87 12.11 -7.43 22.09
CA LEU A 87 12.16 -6.01 22.41
C LEU A 87 13.18 -5.27 21.53
N LYS A 88 12.70 -4.66 20.45
CA LYS A 88 13.48 -3.82 19.52
C LYS A 88 12.69 -2.54 19.19
N LYS A 89 13.33 -1.57 18.55
CA LYS A 89 12.61 -0.43 17.95
C LYS A 89 11.92 -0.89 16.67
N TYR A 90 10.65 -0.51 16.49
CA TYR A 90 9.85 -0.92 15.33
C TYR A 90 9.30 0.28 14.56
N SER A 91 9.40 0.23 13.24
CA SER A 91 8.68 1.11 12.31
C SER A 91 7.91 0.22 11.35
N MET A 92 6.57 0.26 11.43
CA MET A 92 5.68 -0.68 10.74
C MET A 92 4.71 0.06 9.82
N GLU A 93 4.90 -0.10 8.51
CA GLU A 93 3.94 0.38 7.50
C GLU A 93 3.09 -0.81 7.03
N LEU A 94 1.86 -0.89 7.54
CA LEU A 94 0.98 -2.03 7.31
C LEU A 94 -0.16 -1.68 6.36
N GLY A 95 -0.93 -2.68 5.95
CA GLY A 95 -2.09 -2.47 5.09
C GLY A 95 -3.14 -1.53 5.70
N GLY A 96 -3.84 -0.81 4.83
CA GLY A 96 -4.93 0.10 5.20
C GLY A 96 -6.25 -0.26 4.52
N LYS A 97 -7.31 0.42 4.96
CA LYS A 97 -8.62 0.43 4.30
C LYS A 97 -9.06 1.88 4.11
N SER A 98 -8.28 2.65 3.34
CA SER A 98 -8.41 4.10 3.27
C SER A 98 -9.76 4.55 2.71
N PRO A 99 -10.44 5.49 3.38
CA PRO A 99 -11.68 6.08 2.89
C PRO A 99 -11.40 7.20 1.88
N VAL A 100 -12.31 7.37 0.92
CA VAL A 100 -12.45 8.55 0.05
C VAL A 100 -13.84 9.10 0.33
N LEU A 101 -13.94 10.36 0.74
CA LEU A 101 -15.20 11.02 1.07
C LEU A 101 -15.53 12.04 -0.01
N ILE A 102 -16.75 11.99 -0.55
CA ILE A 102 -17.21 12.81 -1.66
C ILE A 102 -18.52 13.48 -1.25
N PHE A 103 -18.46 14.79 -1.09
CA PHE A 103 -19.59 15.64 -0.76
C PHE A 103 -20.25 16.20 -2.01
N GLU A 104 -21.48 16.69 -1.89
CA GLU A 104 -22.27 17.20 -3.01
C GLU A 104 -21.73 18.50 -3.61
N ASP A 105 -20.94 19.24 -2.83
CA ASP A 105 -20.24 20.46 -3.24
C ASP A 105 -18.87 20.18 -3.88
N ALA A 106 -18.47 18.91 -3.99
CA ALA A 106 -17.25 18.52 -4.67
C ALA A 106 -17.37 18.72 -6.19
N ASP A 107 -16.27 19.09 -6.84
CA ASP A 107 -16.13 18.96 -8.28
C ASP A 107 -16.24 17.47 -8.67
N ILE A 108 -17.37 17.10 -9.26
CA ILE A 108 -17.71 15.71 -9.58
C ILE A 108 -16.70 15.10 -10.57
N GLU A 109 -16.18 15.87 -11.53
CA GLU A 109 -15.22 15.34 -12.50
C GLU A 109 -13.91 14.97 -11.80
N ARG A 110 -13.39 15.88 -10.99
CA ARG A 110 -12.16 15.63 -10.21
C ARG A 110 -12.35 14.53 -9.18
N ALA A 111 -13.51 14.46 -8.56
CA ALA A 111 -13.84 13.42 -7.59
C ALA A 111 -13.88 12.03 -8.24
N LEU A 112 -14.43 11.91 -9.45
CA LEU A 112 -14.40 10.67 -10.24
C LEU A 112 -12.98 10.25 -10.59
N ASP A 113 -12.16 11.19 -11.07
CA ASP A 113 -10.77 10.91 -11.45
C ASP A 113 -9.92 10.49 -10.24
N ALA A 114 -10.06 11.20 -9.12
CA ALA A 114 -9.38 10.86 -7.88
C ALA A 114 -9.84 9.49 -7.34
N ALA A 115 -11.14 9.21 -7.33
CA ALA A 115 -11.67 7.93 -6.87
C ALA A 115 -11.15 6.76 -7.71
N LEU A 116 -11.09 6.90 -9.04
CA LEU A 116 -10.55 5.88 -9.93
C LEU A 116 -9.05 5.69 -9.73
N PHE A 117 -8.29 6.79 -9.71
CA PHE A 117 -6.85 6.73 -9.55
C PHE A 117 -6.46 6.10 -8.22
N THR A 118 -7.12 6.50 -7.12
CA THR A 118 -6.77 6.02 -5.78
C THR A 118 -7.05 4.54 -5.57
N ILE A 119 -8.01 3.94 -6.30
CA ILE A 119 -8.29 2.50 -6.17
C ILE A 119 -7.62 1.65 -7.25
N PHE A 120 -7.44 2.15 -8.48
CA PHE A 120 -6.89 1.36 -9.58
C PHE A 120 -5.40 1.64 -9.85
N SER A 121 -4.80 2.70 -9.33
CA SER A 121 -3.34 2.87 -9.46
C SER A 121 -2.59 1.70 -8.82
N ILE A 122 -1.50 1.25 -9.47
CA ILE A 122 -0.72 0.07 -9.06
C ILE A 122 -1.64 -1.16 -8.91
N ASN A 123 -2.67 -1.28 -9.76
CA ASN A 123 -3.62 -2.38 -9.76
C ASN A 123 -4.38 -2.55 -8.43
N GLY A 124 -4.46 -1.50 -7.61
CA GLY A 124 -4.99 -1.55 -6.26
C GLY A 124 -4.04 -2.17 -5.23
N GLU A 125 -2.83 -2.57 -5.61
CA GLU A 125 -1.75 -3.06 -4.74
C GLU A 125 -1.02 -1.90 -4.05
N ARG A 126 -1.81 -0.98 -3.47
CA ARG A 126 -1.35 0.22 -2.76
C ARG A 126 -1.89 0.19 -1.33
N CYS A 127 -1.03 0.34 -0.32
CA CYS A 127 -1.44 0.35 1.08
C CYS A 127 -2.46 1.47 1.40
N THR A 128 -2.36 2.59 0.69
CA THR A 128 -3.24 3.76 0.77
C THR A 128 -4.36 3.77 -0.27
N ALA A 129 -4.66 2.63 -0.90
CA ALA A 129 -5.73 2.56 -1.91
C ALA A 129 -7.07 3.03 -1.33
N GLY A 130 -7.79 3.86 -2.11
CA GLY A 130 -9.11 4.42 -1.82
C GLY A 130 -10.23 3.39 -1.85
N SER A 131 -10.08 2.30 -1.10
CA SER A 131 -10.88 1.09 -1.22
C SER A 131 -12.22 1.13 -0.48
N ARG A 132 -12.57 2.28 0.10
CA ARG A 132 -13.91 2.62 0.57
C ARG A 132 -14.26 4.01 0.08
N ILE A 133 -15.27 4.12 -0.77
CA ILE A 133 -15.73 5.42 -1.27
C ILE A 133 -17.07 5.72 -0.59
N PHE A 134 -17.11 6.82 0.16
CA PHE A 134 -18.30 7.35 0.81
C PHE A 134 -18.77 8.55 0.01
N ILE A 135 -20.04 8.52 -0.40
CA ILE A 135 -20.61 9.54 -1.29
C ILE A 135 -21.86 10.11 -0.61
N GLN A 136 -22.00 11.42 -0.62
CA GLN A 136 -23.19 12.09 -0.09
C GLN A 136 -24.43 11.67 -0.89
N GLN A 137 -25.54 11.44 -0.16
CA GLN A 137 -26.72 10.77 -0.68
C GLN A 137 -27.34 11.44 -1.92
N SER A 138 -27.30 12.77 -1.98
CA SER A 138 -27.83 13.58 -3.09
C SER A 138 -27.17 13.29 -4.44
N ILE A 139 -25.86 12.99 -4.44
CA ILE A 139 -25.08 12.73 -5.66
C ILE A 139 -24.77 11.23 -5.88
N TYR A 140 -25.14 10.36 -4.93
CA TYR A 140 -24.80 8.94 -4.95
C TYR A 140 -25.21 8.21 -6.24
N PRO A 141 -26.46 8.29 -6.72
CA PRO A 141 -26.90 7.49 -7.88
C PRO A 141 -26.09 7.83 -9.14
N GLU A 142 -25.89 9.13 -9.39
CA GLU A 142 -25.17 9.60 -10.57
C GLU A 142 -23.67 9.30 -10.47
N PHE A 143 -23.07 9.52 -9.29
CA PHE A 143 -21.64 9.23 -9.09
C PHE A 143 -21.34 7.75 -9.32
N VAL A 144 -22.13 6.84 -8.75
CA VAL A 144 -21.92 5.39 -8.90
C VAL A 144 -22.04 4.95 -10.35
N LYS A 145 -23.04 5.47 -11.08
CA LYS A 145 -23.23 5.18 -12.51
C LYS A 145 -22.00 5.60 -13.31
N ARG A 146 -21.57 6.86 -13.20
CA ARG A 146 -20.43 7.41 -13.93
C ARG A 146 -19.11 6.75 -13.55
N PHE A 147 -18.92 6.44 -12.27
CA PHE A 147 -17.76 5.71 -11.78
C PHE A 147 -17.68 4.32 -12.41
N ALA A 148 -18.78 3.57 -12.43
CA ALA A 148 -18.84 2.24 -13.03
C ALA A 148 -18.56 2.30 -14.54
N GLU A 149 -19.12 3.27 -15.26
CA GLU A 149 -18.85 3.49 -16.68
C GLU A 149 -17.37 3.75 -16.95
N ARG A 150 -16.71 4.60 -16.15
CA ARG A 150 -15.27 4.88 -16.28
C ARG A 150 -14.43 3.65 -15.93
N ALA A 151 -14.75 2.96 -14.85
CA ALA A 151 -14.04 1.74 -14.43
C ALA A 151 -14.10 0.65 -15.52
N ASN A 152 -15.23 0.50 -16.22
CA ASN A 152 -15.39 -0.45 -17.33
C ASN A 152 -14.52 -0.13 -18.56
N ARG A 153 -14.04 1.12 -18.69
CA ARG A 153 -13.15 1.52 -19.78
C ARG A 153 -11.68 1.23 -19.48
N LEU A 154 -11.33 0.92 -18.24
CA LEU A 154 -9.96 0.56 -17.88
C LEU A 154 -9.54 -0.70 -18.63
N ARG A 155 -8.37 -0.64 -19.27
CA ARG A 155 -7.79 -1.75 -20.01
C ARG A 155 -6.65 -2.35 -19.22
N VAL A 156 -6.64 -3.67 -19.09
CA VAL A 156 -5.46 -4.41 -18.63
C VAL A 156 -4.58 -4.70 -19.84
N GLY A 157 -3.26 -4.59 -19.70
CA GLY A 157 -2.34 -4.91 -20.80
C GLY A 157 -0.89 -5.03 -20.37
N ASP A 158 0.00 -5.03 -21.35
CA ASP A 158 1.43 -5.16 -21.11
C ASP A 158 1.97 -3.83 -20.55
N PRO A 159 2.76 -3.85 -19.46
CA PRO A 159 3.37 -2.63 -18.93
C PRO A 159 4.37 -1.96 -19.89
N ASN A 160 4.84 -2.64 -20.93
CA ASN A 160 5.72 -2.09 -21.96
C ASN A 160 4.95 -1.41 -23.12
N ASP A 161 3.63 -1.50 -23.15
CA ASP A 161 2.81 -0.81 -24.15
C ASP A 161 2.87 0.72 -23.94
N ARG A 162 2.95 1.48 -25.03
CA ARG A 162 3.00 2.96 -24.98
C ARG A 162 1.70 3.61 -24.49
N ILE A 163 0.60 2.85 -24.49
CA ILE A 163 -0.71 3.32 -24.02
C ILE A 163 -0.87 2.89 -22.56
N PRO A 164 -1.14 3.83 -21.63
CA PRO A 164 -1.31 3.51 -20.21
C PRO A 164 -2.42 2.48 -20.00
N ARG A 165 -2.07 1.35 -19.37
CA ARG A 165 -2.97 0.25 -19.03
C ARG A 165 -2.74 -0.17 -17.60
N LEU A 166 -3.76 -0.78 -17.01
CA LEU A 166 -3.63 -1.48 -15.75
C LEU A 166 -2.71 -2.69 -15.95
N GLY A 167 -1.73 -2.89 -15.09
CA GLY A 167 -0.85 -4.06 -15.16
C GLY A 167 -1.54 -5.32 -14.63
N ARG A 168 -0.79 -6.42 -14.58
CA ARG A 168 -1.20 -7.64 -13.86
C ARG A 168 -0.81 -7.54 -12.38
N LEU A 169 -1.54 -8.25 -11.51
CA LEU A 169 -1.15 -8.38 -10.10
C LEU A 169 0.23 -9.04 -9.97
N SER A 170 0.94 -8.69 -8.91
CA SER A 170 2.31 -9.13 -8.62
C SER A 170 2.48 -10.65 -8.46
N ALA A 171 1.43 -11.38 -8.06
CA ALA A 171 1.43 -12.84 -7.98
C ALA A 171 0.27 -13.44 -8.81
N SER A 172 0.54 -14.57 -9.48
CA SER A 172 -0.48 -15.36 -10.19
C SER A 172 -1.40 -16.07 -9.21
N ASN A 173 -2.34 -15.34 -8.61
CA ASN A 173 -3.48 -15.97 -7.94
C ASN A 173 -4.53 -16.33 -9.02
N THR A 174 -4.21 -17.31 -9.86
CA THR A 174 -5.01 -17.84 -11.00
C THR A 174 -6.34 -18.51 -10.59
N GLY A 175 -6.94 -18.13 -9.46
CA GLY A 175 -8.19 -18.72 -8.99
C GLY A 175 -9.02 -17.90 -8.01
N LYS A 176 -8.49 -16.79 -7.48
CA LYS A 176 -9.27 -15.84 -6.68
C LYS A 176 -9.46 -14.60 -7.52
N LYS A 177 -10.72 -14.31 -7.90
CA LYS A 177 -11.10 -13.03 -8.52
C LYS A 177 -10.32 -11.92 -7.83
N SER A 178 -9.59 -11.14 -8.62
CA SER A 178 -8.89 -9.95 -8.14
C SER A 178 -9.83 -9.19 -7.19
N PRO A 179 -9.38 -8.75 -6.00
CA PRO A 179 -10.17 -7.84 -5.18
C PRO A 179 -10.29 -6.45 -5.85
N ALA A 180 -9.64 -6.24 -7.01
CA ALA A 180 -10.02 -5.17 -7.93
C ALA A 180 -11.54 -5.27 -8.11
N ILE A 181 -12.22 -4.31 -7.48
CA ILE A 181 -13.67 -4.21 -7.34
C ILE A 181 -14.30 -4.75 -8.61
N SER A 182 -14.82 -5.98 -8.56
CA SER A 182 -15.58 -6.46 -9.69
C SER A 182 -16.73 -5.49 -9.86
N VAL A 183 -17.05 -5.09 -11.08
CA VAL A 183 -18.16 -4.16 -11.34
C VAL A 183 -19.48 -4.71 -10.77
N SER A 184 -19.56 -6.05 -10.57
CA SER A 184 -20.63 -6.72 -9.84
C SER A 184 -20.69 -6.44 -8.33
N ALA A 185 -19.58 -6.07 -7.68
CA ALA A 185 -19.55 -5.66 -6.27
C ALA A 185 -20.13 -4.25 -6.07
N LEU A 186 -19.99 -3.35 -7.06
CA LEU A 186 -20.64 -2.03 -7.05
C LEU A 186 -22.17 -2.16 -7.10
N LYS A 187 -22.71 -3.13 -7.83
CA LYS A 187 -24.16 -3.42 -7.88
C LYS A 187 -24.74 -3.92 -6.55
N LYS A 188 -23.90 -4.40 -5.62
CA LYS A 188 -24.30 -4.85 -4.27
C LYS A 188 -24.12 -3.78 -3.20
N ALA A 189 -23.75 -2.55 -3.56
CA ALA A 189 -23.60 -1.46 -2.60
C ALA A 189 -24.97 -1.14 -1.95
N GLN A 190 -25.14 -1.54 -0.69
CA GLN A 190 -26.29 -1.19 0.12
C GLN A 190 -26.07 0.19 0.77
N PRO A 191 -27.13 0.98 1.00
CA PRO A 191 -27.05 2.15 1.87
C PRO A 191 -26.75 1.70 3.30
N CYS A 192 -25.47 1.70 3.68
CA CYS A 192 -25.03 1.36 5.03
C CYS A 192 -25.11 2.59 5.95
N TRP A 193 -26.32 3.08 6.23
CA TRP A 193 -26.55 4.06 7.29
C TRP A 193 -27.63 3.54 8.26
N ARG A 194 -27.18 2.90 9.35
CA ARG A 194 -27.88 3.00 10.63
C ARG A 194 -27.29 4.23 11.33
N ALA A 195 -28.08 5.28 11.44
CA ALA A 195 -27.68 6.53 12.08
C ALA A 195 -27.29 6.29 13.55
N ALA A 196 -25.99 6.29 13.85
CA ALA A 196 -25.54 6.66 15.18
C ALA A 196 -25.55 8.19 15.24
N ARG A 197 -26.58 8.78 15.88
CA ARG A 197 -26.57 10.21 16.23
C ARG A 197 -25.31 10.47 17.06
N ILE A 198 -24.36 11.20 16.50
CA ILE A 198 -23.27 11.78 17.28
C ILE A 198 -23.88 12.95 18.05
N ASN A 199 -24.31 12.71 19.29
CA ASN A 199 -24.61 13.79 20.23
C ASN A 199 -23.31 14.55 20.48
N ARG A 200 -23.26 15.84 20.10
CA ARG A 200 -22.18 16.74 20.50
C ARG A 200 -22.22 16.92 22.03
N PRO A 201 -21.17 16.58 22.78
CA PRO A 201 -21.07 17.04 24.16
C PRO A 201 -20.68 18.53 24.13
N THR A 202 -21.58 19.37 24.63
CA THR A 202 -21.26 20.70 25.15
C THR A 202 -20.21 20.56 26.24
N CYS A 203 -18.97 20.99 25.98
CA CYS A 203 -17.96 21.17 27.01
C CYS A 203 -17.32 22.55 26.83
N LEU A 204 -18.04 23.57 27.32
CA LEU A 204 -17.54 24.90 27.65
C LEU A 204 -18.24 25.28 28.95
N ARG A 205 -17.46 25.71 29.95
CA ARG A 205 -17.80 26.09 31.35
C ARG A 205 -17.73 24.93 32.35
N THR A 206 -16.59 24.76 33.01
CA THR A 206 -16.14 25.48 34.22
C THR A 206 -14.63 25.37 34.32
#